data_AF-A0A950ZME4-F1
#
_entry.id   AF-A0A950ZME4-F1
#
_cell.length_a   1.000
_cell.length_b   1.000
_cell.length_c   1.000
_cell.angle_alpha   90.00
_cell.angle_beta   90.00
_cell.angle_gamma   90.00
#
_symmetry.space_group_name_H-M   'P 1'
#
loop_
_entity.id
_entity.type
_entity.pdbx_description
1 polymer ?
#
loop_
_entity_poly.entity_id
_entity_poly.type
_entity_poly.pdbx_seq_one_letter_code
_entity_poly.pdbx_strand_id
1 'polypeptide(L)'
;MPNTFTRVPVRPVPPLGPAARLCVPVADAFMVLMLSRPSTRSLRTTWVTPATLGLAVALTLILAAAAVELIVSGTILRVIIGAILLVAAMGPLAVSVVGTEQRLR
;
A
#
# COMPACT_ATOMS: atom_id res chain seq x y z
N MET A 1 18.20 8.90 -14.98
CA MET A 1 18.57 7.47 -15.05
C MET A 1 17.74 6.69 -14.04
N PRO A 2 17.10 5.56 -14.41
CA PRO A 2 16.39 4.71 -13.44
C PRO A 2 17.40 4.06 -12.50
N ASN A 3 17.21 4.23 -11.19
CA ASN A 3 18.01 3.54 -10.17
C ASN A 3 17.31 2.23 -9.74
N THR A 4 18.00 1.38 -8.98
CA THR A 4 17.46 0.09 -8.50
C THR A 4 16.10 0.23 -7.79
N PHE A 5 15.84 1.38 -7.16
CA PHE A 5 14.62 1.67 -6.42
C PHE A 5 13.45 2.20 -7.25
N THR A 6 13.70 2.63 -8.49
CA THR A 6 12.71 3.21 -9.42
C THR A 6 12.56 2.42 -10.71
N ARG A 7 13.43 1.42 -10.93
CA ARG A 7 13.38 0.56 -12.11
C ARG A 7 12.09 -0.26 -12.12
N VAL A 8 11.30 -0.05 -13.17
CA VAL A 8 10.09 -0.83 -13.49
C VAL A 8 10.29 -1.57 -14.81
N PRO A 9 9.67 -2.75 -15.00
CA PRO A 9 9.71 -3.46 -16.28
C PRO A 9 9.09 -2.65 -17.43
N VAL A 10 9.64 -2.78 -18.64
CA VAL A 10 9.10 -2.15 -19.87
C VAL A 10 7.92 -2.95 -20.46
N ARG A 11 7.55 -4.07 -19.84
CA ARG A 11 6.41 -4.91 -20.22
C ARG A 11 5.11 -4.41 -19.58
N PRO A 12 3.94 -4.71 -20.17
CA PRO A 12 2.66 -4.43 -19.53
C PRO A 12 2.54 -5.12 -18.16
N VAL A 13 1.75 -4.51 -17.26
CA VAL A 13 1.48 -5.08 -15.93
C VAL A 13 0.77 -6.42 -16.11
N PRO A 14 1.21 -7.49 -15.41
CA PRO A 14 0.58 -8.80 -15.52
C PRO A 14 -0.85 -8.76 -14.99
N PRO A 15 -1.74 -9.66 -15.49
CA PRO A 15 -3.10 -9.75 -14.96
C PRO A 15 -3.06 -10.12 -13.48
N LEU A 16 -3.68 -9.28 -12.66
CA LEU A 16 -3.77 -9.44 -11.22
C LEU A 16 -4.70 -10.61 -10.86
N GLY A 17 -4.35 -11.34 -9.80
CA GLY A 17 -5.19 -12.36 -9.20
C GLY A 17 -6.44 -11.75 -8.56
N PRO A 18 -7.39 -12.59 -8.13
CA PRO A 18 -8.64 -12.12 -7.55
C PRO A 18 -8.44 -11.27 -6.29
N ALA A 19 -7.48 -11.65 -5.43
CA ALA A 19 -7.18 -10.92 -4.20
C ALA A 19 -6.64 -9.50 -4.46
N ALA A 20 -5.60 -9.34 -5.29
CA ALA A 20 -5.09 -7.99 -5.56
C ALA A 20 -6.07 -7.16 -6.39
N ARG A 21 -6.90 -7.77 -7.26
CA ARG A 21 -7.97 -7.04 -7.97
C ARG A 21 -8.96 -6.37 -7.04
N LEU A 22 -9.29 -7.00 -5.90
CA LEU A 22 -10.13 -6.39 -4.87
C LEU A 22 -9.40 -5.29 -4.09
N CYS A 23 -8.08 -5.39 -3.95
CA CYS A 23 -7.24 -4.37 -3.31
C CYS A 23 -6.99 -3.13 -4.18
N VAL A 24 -7.06 -3.24 -5.52
CA VAL A 24 -6.83 -2.12 -6.46
C VAL A 24 -7.56 -0.84 -6.09
N PRO A 25 -8.90 -0.80 -5.89
CA PRO A 25 -9.60 0.46 -5.60
C PRO A 25 -9.11 1.12 -4.31
N VAL A 26 -8.80 0.32 -3.29
CA VAL A 26 -8.26 0.82 -2.02
C VAL A 26 -6.85 1.37 -2.21
N ALA A 27 -6.02 0.67 -2.98
CA ALA A 27 -4.66 1.08 -3.28
C ALA A 27 -4.61 2.35 -4.15
N ASP A 28 -5.49 2.46 -5.15
CA ASP A 28 -5.62 3.65 -5.99
C ASP A 28 -6.11 4.86 -5.18
N ALA A 29 -7.09 4.68 -4.28
CA ALA A 29 -7.56 5.73 -3.38
C ALA A 29 -6.44 6.21 -2.42
N PHE A 30 -5.68 5.27 -1.85
CA PHE A 30 -4.54 5.59 -0.99
C PHE A 30 -3.44 6.35 -1.75
N MET A 31 -3.12 5.92 -2.98
CA MET A 31 -2.17 6.62 -3.85
C MET A 31 -2.62 8.06 -4.15
N VAL A 32 -3.92 8.28 -4.38
CA VAL A 32 -4.49 9.62 -4.56
C VAL A 32 -4.36 10.48 -3.29
N LEU A 33 -4.69 9.91 -2.12
CA LEU A 33 -4.57 10.58 -0.83
C LEU A 33 -3.13 10.99 -0.52
N MET A 34 -2.16 10.16 -0.87
CA MET A 34 -0.73 10.44 -0.69
C MET A 34 -0.15 11.37 -1.77
N LEU A 35 -1.00 11.96 -2.63
CA LEU A 35 -0.58 12.75 -3.80
C LEU A 35 0.39 11.99 -4.73
N SER A 36 0.46 10.67 -4.61
CA SER A 36 1.30 9.76 -5.39
C SER A 36 0.52 9.25 -6.60
N ARG A 37 0.03 10.17 -7.44
CA ARG A 37 -0.82 9.79 -8.57
C ARG A 37 -0.03 8.96 -9.60
N PRO A 38 -0.45 7.71 -9.91
CA PRO A 38 0.09 7.01 -11.06
C PRO A 38 -0.32 7.75 -12.36
N SER A 39 0.58 7.81 -13.34
CA SER A 39 0.36 8.53 -14.62
C SER A 39 -0.88 8.05 -15.37
N THR A 40 -1.24 6.78 -15.18
CA THR A 40 -2.42 6.12 -15.78
C THR A 40 -3.63 6.05 -14.85
N ARG A 41 -3.58 6.70 -13.66
CA ARG A 41 -4.62 6.74 -12.60
C ARG A 41 -5.02 5.40 -11.96
N SER A 42 -4.41 4.27 -12.35
CA SER A 42 -4.68 2.99 -11.70
C SER A 42 -3.48 2.05 -11.70
N LEU A 43 -3.30 1.32 -10.61
CA LEU A 43 -2.30 0.25 -10.47
C LEU A 43 -2.59 -0.98 -11.36
N ARG A 44 -3.72 -1.01 -12.07
CA ARG A 44 -3.99 -2.03 -13.10
C ARG A 44 -3.06 -1.92 -14.30
N THR A 45 -2.58 -0.71 -14.59
CA THR A 45 -1.79 -0.40 -15.78
C THR A 45 -0.45 0.22 -15.45
N THR A 46 -0.19 0.55 -14.18
CA THR A 46 1.09 1.07 -13.70
C THR A 46 1.79 0.09 -12.75
N TRP A 47 3.11 -0.07 -12.94
CA TRP A 47 3.97 -0.82 -12.03
C TRP A 47 4.22 -0.07 -10.73
N VAL A 48 4.12 -0.76 -9.60
CA VAL A 48 4.58 -0.26 -8.31
C VAL A 48 6.12 -0.30 -8.29
N THR A 49 6.74 0.85 -8.05
CA THR A 49 8.20 0.95 -7.95
C THR A 49 8.72 0.18 -6.72
N PRO A 50 9.96 -0.33 -6.73
CA PRO A 50 10.53 -0.98 -5.57
C PRO A 50 10.52 -0.09 -4.31
N ALA A 51 10.77 1.21 -4.47
CA ALA A 51 10.70 2.18 -3.37
C ALA A 51 9.29 2.29 -2.77
N THR A 52 8.26 2.42 -3.61
CA THR A 52 6.87 2.54 -3.13
C THR A 52 6.39 1.25 -2.48
N LEU A 53 6.81 0.09 -2.99
CA LEU A 53 6.54 -1.19 -2.33
C LEU A 53 7.18 -1.25 -0.95
N GLY A 54 8.48 -0.91 -0.83
CA GLY A 54 9.17 -0.89 0.46
C GLY A 54 8.55 0.09 1.45
N LEU A 55 8.21 1.29 0.98
CA LEU A 55 7.54 2.31 1.80
C LEU A 55 6.15 1.85 2.26
N ALA A 56 5.37 1.22 1.38
CA ALA A 56 4.05 0.69 1.71
C ALA A 56 4.14 -0.42 2.77
N VAL A 57 5.09 -1.35 2.64
CA VAL A 57 5.32 -2.38 3.66
C VAL A 57 5.72 -1.75 4.99
N ALA A 58 6.71 -0.84 4.98
CA ALA A 58 7.17 -0.17 6.20
C ALA A 58 6.05 0.61 6.88
N LEU A 59 5.28 1.40 6.13
CA LEU A 59 4.18 2.19 6.67
C LEU A 59 3.07 1.31 7.25
N THR A 60 2.76 0.19 6.60
CA THR A 60 1.79 -0.79 7.12
C THR A 60 2.24 -1.31 8.48
N LEU A 61 3.51 -1.72 8.62
CA LEU A 61 4.05 -2.24 9.88
C LEU A 61 4.08 -1.19 10.98
N ILE A 62 4.51 0.04 10.66
CA ILE A 62 4.57 1.16 11.62
C ILE A 62 3.16 1.49 12.13
N LEU A 63 2.19 1.64 11.24
CA LEU A 63 0.81 1.97 11.61
C LEU A 63 0.17 0.84 12.42
N ALA A 64 0.38 -0.42 12.03
CA ALA A 64 -0.15 -1.57 12.76
C ALA A 64 0.47 -1.69 14.16
N ALA A 65 1.79 -1.51 14.30
CA ALA A 65 2.48 -1.56 15.59
C ALA A 65 2.01 -0.45 16.53
N ALA A 66 1.95 0.79 16.04
CA ALA A 66 1.46 1.93 16.80
C ALA A 66 -0.02 1.75 17.21
N ALA A 67 -0.85 1.19 16.33
CA ALA A 67 -2.23 0.91 16.64
C ALA A 67 -2.39 -0.12 17.77
N VAL A 68 -1.64 -1.23 17.70
CA VAL A 68 -1.66 -2.27 18.73
C VAL A 68 -1.23 -1.71 20.08
N GLU A 69 -0.14 -0.93 20.12
CA GLU A 69 0.33 -0.28 21.34
C GLU A 69 -0.76 0.62 21.97
N LEU A 70 -1.40 1.46 21.15
CA LEU A 70 -2.43 2.37 21.60
C LEU A 70 -3.67 1.64 22.13
N ILE A 71 -4.11 0.58 21.44
CA ILE A 71 -5.26 -0.23 21.86
C ILE A 71 -4.97 -0.95 23.18
N VAL A 72 -3.80 -1.57 23.31
CA VAL A 72 -3.40 -2.33 24.52
C VAL A 72 -3.26 -1.41 25.73
N SER A 73 -2.85 -0.16 25.54
CA SER A 73 -2.70 0.80 26.64
C SER A 73 -4.02 1.31 27.27
N GLY A 74 -5.18 0.90 26.73
CA GLY A 74 -6.44 0.79 27.49
C GLY A 74 -7.28 2.05 27.72
N THR A 75 -6.82 3.25 27.36
CA THR A 75 -7.67 4.46 27.44
C THR A 75 -8.62 4.52 26.24
N ILE A 76 -9.90 4.88 26.44
CA ILE A 76 -10.91 4.98 25.36
C ILE A 76 -10.40 5.80 24.17
N LEU A 77 -9.82 6.98 24.44
CA LEU A 77 -9.23 7.83 23.39
C LEU A 77 -8.13 7.12 22.60
N ARG A 78 -7.25 6.36 23.28
CA ARG A 78 -6.17 5.62 22.63
C ARG A 78 -6.68 4.45 21.80
N VAL A 79 -7.71 3.75 22.28
CA VAL A 79 -8.39 2.70 21.52
C VAL A 79 -9.00 3.27 20.24
N ILE A 80 -9.65 4.44 20.32
CA ILE A 80 -10.21 5.13 19.15
C ILE A 80 -9.09 5.50 18.16
N ILE A 81 -8.00 6.12 18.62
CA ILE A 81 -6.87 6.47 17.76
C ILE A 81 -6.25 5.22 17.13
N GLY A 82 -6.03 4.16 17.91
CA GLY A 82 -5.48 2.90 17.41
C GLY A 82 -6.39 2.25 16.36
N ALA A 83 -7.71 2.29 16.54
CA ALA A 83 -8.66 1.81 15.54
C ALA A 83 -8.57 2.62 14.23
N ILE A 84 -8.43 3.96 14.32
CA ILE A 84 -8.23 4.81 13.14
C ILE A 84 -6.93 4.46 12.42
N LEU A 85 -5.84 4.21 13.17
CA LEU A 85 -4.56 3.79 12.58
C LEU A 85 -4.63 2.43 11.89
N LEU A 86 -5.38 1.46 12.43
CA LEU A 86 -5.61 0.18 11.75
C LEU A 86 -6.34 0.38 10.42
N VAL A 87 -7.37 1.23 10.39
CA VAL A 87 -8.08 1.56 9.14
C VAL A 87 -7.13 2.25 8.16
N ALA A 88 -6.30 3.18 8.63
CA ALA A 88 -5.31 3.84 7.80
C ALA A 88 -4.26 2.87 7.23
N ALA A 89 -3.88 1.83 7.96
CA ALA A 89 -2.94 0.80 7.53
C ALA A 89 -3.45 -0.06 6.36
N MET A 90 -4.77 -0.10 6.12
CA MET A 90 -5.36 -0.83 4.98
C MET A 90 -4.91 -0.29 3.62
N GLY A 91 -4.69 1.02 3.52
CA GLY A 91 -4.21 1.68 2.30
C GLY A 91 -2.84 1.17 1.83
N PRO A 92 -1.77 1.35 2.62
CA PRO A 92 -0.45 0.84 2.26
C PRO A 92 -0.40 -0.70 2.20
N LEU A 93 -1.22 -1.40 3.00
CA LEU A 93 -1.34 -2.85 2.90
C LEU A 93 -1.87 -3.26 1.51
N ALA A 94 -2.92 -2.63 1.02
CA ALA A 94 -3.46 -2.88 -0.32
C ALA A 94 -2.42 -2.62 -1.43
N VAL A 95 -1.64 -1.55 -1.32
CA VAL A 95 -0.52 -1.25 -2.25
C VAL A 95 0.53 -2.35 -2.20
N SER A 96 0.89 -2.83 -1.01
CA SER A 96 1.91 -3.88 -0.85
C SER A 96 1.45 -5.21 -1.46
N VAL A 97 0.18 -5.57 -1.31
CA VAL A 97 -0.41 -6.78 -1.90
C VAL A 97 -0.35 -6.70 -3.43
N VAL A 98 -0.80 -5.59 -4.02
CA VAL A 98 -0.76 -5.38 -5.47
C VAL A 98 0.68 -5.39 -5.98
N GLY A 99 1.59 -4.64 -5.35
CA GLY A 99 2.98 -4.55 -5.79
C GLY A 99 3.77 -5.85 -5.65
N THR A 100 3.44 -6.68 -4.66
CA THR A 100 4.02 -8.02 -4.51
C THR A 100 3.51 -8.97 -5.58
N GLU A 101 2.19 -8.97 -5.85
CA GLU A 101 1.63 -9.84 -6.88
C GLU A 101 2.14 -9.48 -8.29
N GLN A 102 2.29 -8.19 -8.59
CA GLN A 102 2.88 -7.73 -9.84
C GLN A 102 4.30 -8.28 -10.07
N ARG A 103 5.06 -8.53 -9.00
CA ARG A 103 6.45 -9.03 -9.08
C ARG A 103 6.55 -10.55 -9.12
N LEU A 104 5.58 -11.25 -8.53
CA LEU A 104 5.52 -12.70 -8.55
C LEU A 104 5.01 -13.26 -9.89
N ARG A 105 4.43 -12.41 -10.74
CA ARG A 105 3.93 -12.75 -12.10
C ARG A 105 4.80 -12.14 -13.20
#